data_AF-A0A7V0IV46-F1
#
_entry.id   AF-A0A7V0IV46-F1
#
_cell.length_a   1.000
_cell.length_b   1.000
_cell.length_c   1.000
_cell.angle_alpha   90.00
_cell.angle_beta   90.00
_cell.angle_gamma   90.00
#
_symmetry.space_group_name_H-M   'P 1'
#
loop_
_entity.id
_entity.type
_entity.pdbx_description
1 polymer ?
#
loop_
_entity_poly.entity_id
_entity_poly.type
_entity_poly.pdbx_seq_one_letter_code
_entity_poly.pdbx_strand_id
1 'polypeptide(L)'
;FAAVTNFIMTPRHNPERFIKSYPLRFAAIGTVFYLITCLQGAFQTSGMFNWFIHFTEWVPAHAHIAILGAFTLYAISAVYYIIPRVTGRQIWSRRLASWHFWLLAVGIPAFWTIFTMSGIVMGYGVNQLGSTIYEMTGPLKALRAARTIAGGFIVLGMWIFAYNIFMTLRKGKPFIDGESEEVPEAESG
;
A
#
# COMPACT_ATOMS: atom_id res chain seq x y z
N PHE A 1 -11.93 7.96 -12.65
CA PHE A 1 -11.70 9.22 -11.91
C PHE A 1 -12.72 9.50 -10.81
N ALA A 2 -14.02 9.21 -10.99
CA ALA A 2 -15.08 9.48 -10.00
C ALA A 2 -14.83 8.91 -8.58
N ALA A 3 -14.29 7.69 -8.46
CA ALA A 3 -14.03 7.06 -7.16
C ALA A 3 -12.98 7.81 -6.33
N VAL A 4 -11.94 8.33 -6.98
CA VAL A 4 -10.86 9.04 -6.29
C VAL A 4 -11.26 10.48 -5.98
N THR A 5 -11.95 11.15 -6.89
CA THR A 5 -12.49 12.49 -6.61
C THR A 5 -13.45 12.45 -5.43
N ASN A 6 -14.28 11.42 -5.32
CA ASN A 6 -15.13 11.22 -4.14
C ASN A 6 -14.28 11.05 -2.88
N PHE A 7 -13.30 10.14 -2.87
CA PHE A 7 -12.46 9.89 -1.70
C PHE A 7 -11.62 11.10 -1.25
N ILE A 8 -11.17 11.94 -2.18
CA ILE A 8 -10.41 13.17 -1.87
C ILE A 8 -11.34 14.30 -1.42
N MET A 9 -12.57 14.38 -1.95
CA MET A 9 -13.54 15.41 -1.57
C MET A 9 -14.27 15.09 -0.27
N THR A 10 -14.44 13.83 0.11
CA THR A 10 -15.06 13.45 1.40
C THR A 10 -14.38 14.09 2.62
N PRO A 11 -13.04 14.16 2.75
CA PRO A 11 -12.39 14.82 3.88
C PRO A 11 -12.43 16.35 3.90
N ARG A 12 -12.97 17.05 2.89
CA ARG A 12 -12.94 18.54 2.81
C ARG A 12 -13.57 19.25 4.01
N HIS A 13 -14.53 18.62 4.68
CA HIS A 13 -15.24 19.21 5.80
C HIS A 13 -14.63 18.87 7.17
N ASN A 14 -13.73 17.88 7.27
CA ASN A 14 -13.13 17.49 8.55
C ASN A 14 -11.76 16.79 8.39
N PRO A 15 -10.70 17.53 8.00
CA PRO A 15 -9.40 16.95 7.63
C PRO A 15 -8.65 16.32 8.82
N GLU A 16 -8.84 16.83 10.03
CA GLU A 16 -8.15 16.30 11.22
C GLU A 16 -8.59 14.88 11.58
N ARG A 17 -9.88 14.58 11.45
CA ARG A 17 -10.43 13.25 11.75
C ARG A 17 -9.91 12.20 10.77
N PHE A 18 -9.71 12.60 9.51
CA PHE A 18 -9.15 11.78 8.45
C PHE A 18 -7.66 11.49 8.68
N ILE A 19 -6.92 12.48 9.17
CA ILE A 19 -5.50 12.32 9.51
C ILE A 19 -5.32 11.60 10.84
N LYS A 20 -6.24 11.60 11.80
CA LYS A 20 -6.02 10.98 13.12
C LYS A 20 -6.44 9.50 13.21
N SER A 21 -7.40 9.05 12.39
CA SER A 21 -7.94 7.68 12.44
C SER A 21 -7.14 6.70 11.55
N TYR A 22 -6.86 5.51 12.08
CA TYR A 22 -6.06 4.51 11.36
C TYR A 22 -6.76 3.99 10.09
N PRO A 23 -8.06 3.61 10.12
CA PRO A 23 -8.75 3.13 8.93
C PRO A 23 -8.72 4.15 7.79
N LEU A 24 -8.94 5.44 8.08
CA LEU A 24 -8.98 6.47 7.05
C LEU A 24 -7.59 6.75 6.46
N ARG A 25 -6.52 6.71 7.26
CA ARG A 25 -5.14 6.79 6.74
C ARG A 25 -4.83 5.70 5.71
N PHE A 26 -5.19 4.45 6.00
CA PHE A 26 -4.95 3.34 5.07
C PHE A 26 -5.77 3.50 3.78
N ALA A 27 -7.04 3.90 3.87
CA ALA A 27 -7.87 4.14 2.70
C ALA A 27 -7.39 5.33 1.85
N ALA A 28 -6.88 6.39 2.49
CA ALA A 28 -6.31 7.55 1.82
C ALA A 28 -5.11 7.16 0.94
N ILE A 29 -4.14 6.48 1.55
CA ILE A 29 -2.95 6.01 0.84
C ILE A 29 -3.32 5.00 -0.25
N GLY A 30 -4.26 4.10 0.04
CA GLY A 30 -4.79 3.16 -0.95
C GLY A 30 -5.36 3.87 -2.19
N THR A 31 -6.05 4.99 -1.99
CA THR A 31 -6.59 5.82 -3.08
C THR A 31 -5.52 6.50 -3.91
N VAL A 32 -4.45 6.99 -3.27
CA VAL A 32 -3.30 7.56 -3.98
C VAL A 32 -2.62 6.48 -4.84
N PHE A 33 -2.37 5.29 -4.29
CA PHE A 33 -1.78 4.19 -5.06
C PHE A 33 -2.71 3.66 -6.15
N TYR A 34 -4.02 3.70 -5.94
CA TYR A 34 -5.00 3.37 -6.97
C TYR A 34 -4.90 4.34 -8.17
N LEU A 35 -4.78 5.65 -7.92
CA LEU A 35 -4.54 6.61 -9.00
C LEU A 35 -3.25 6.33 -9.76
N ILE A 36 -2.16 6.07 -9.03
CA ILE A 36 -0.87 5.76 -9.63
C ILE A 36 -0.99 4.51 -10.50
N THR A 37 -1.69 3.49 -10.02
CA THR A 37 -1.96 2.26 -10.76
C THR A 37 -2.72 2.56 -12.06
N CYS A 38 -3.80 3.35 -12.01
CA CYS A 38 -4.56 3.71 -13.20
C CYS A 38 -3.72 4.51 -14.21
N LEU A 39 -2.92 5.48 -13.75
CA LEU A 39 -2.02 6.24 -14.61
C LEU A 39 -0.99 5.33 -15.27
N GLN A 40 -0.33 4.47 -14.48
CA GLN A 40 0.65 3.53 -14.99
C GLN A 40 0.02 2.59 -16.04
N GLY A 41 -1.18 2.05 -15.76
CA GLY A 41 -1.91 1.21 -16.72
C GLY A 41 -2.20 1.93 -18.03
N ALA A 42 -2.63 3.20 -17.97
CA ALA A 42 -2.85 4.00 -19.18
C ALA A 42 -1.57 4.13 -20.03
N PHE A 43 -0.42 4.40 -19.40
CA PHE A 43 0.87 4.44 -20.13
C PHE A 43 1.21 3.08 -20.76
N GLN A 44 1.03 1.97 -20.03
CA GLN A 44 1.35 0.63 -20.54
C GLN A 44 0.54 0.23 -21.77
N THR A 45 -0.70 0.70 -21.90
CA THR A 45 -1.54 0.38 -23.06
C THR A 45 -1.13 1.10 -24.34
N SER A 46 -0.34 2.18 -24.23
CA SER A 46 0.12 2.91 -25.41
C SER A 46 1.18 2.10 -26.17
N GLY A 47 1.03 1.99 -27.49
CA GLY A 47 1.91 1.13 -28.31
C GLY A 47 3.40 1.45 -28.20
N MET A 48 3.74 2.74 -28.15
CA MET A 48 5.12 3.21 -27.98
C MET A 48 5.73 2.77 -26.65
N PHE A 49 4.98 2.92 -25.55
CA PHE A 49 5.47 2.55 -24.24
C PHE A 49 5.52 1.03 -24.12
N ASN A 50 4.47 0.35 -24.57
CA ASN A 50 4.37 -1.11 -24.53
C ASN A 50 5.56 -1.76 -25.23
N TRP A 51 5.94 -1.29 -26.43
CA TRP A 51 7.13 -1.80 -27.14
C TRP A 51 8.39 -1.80 -26.26
N PHE A 52 8.59 -0.75 -25.46
CA PHE A 52 9.76 -0.65 -24.58
C PHE A 52 9.68 -1.52 -23.32
N ILE A 53 8.50 -1.66 -22.73
CA ILE A 53 8.31 -2.33 -21.45
C ILE A 53 7.82 -3.78 -21.56
N HIS A 54 7.48 -4.25 -22.75
CA HIS A 54 6.93 -5.60 -22.94
C HIS A 54 7.94 -6.64 -22.47
N PHE A 55 7.46 -7.67 -21.74
CA PHE A 55 8.30 -8.69 -21.11
C PHE A 55 9.35 -8.18 -20.10
N THR A 56 9.24 -6.94 -19.63
CA THR A 56 10.12 -6.40 -18.57
C THR A 56 9.48 -6.51 -17.19
N GLU A 57 10.26 -6.22 -16.15
CA GLU A 57 9.78 -6.17 -14.76
C GLU A 57 8.78 -5.03 -14.48
N TRP A 58 8.53 -4.14 -15.44
CA TRP A 58 7.52 -3.09 -15.34
C TRP A 58 6.09 -3.65 -15.24
N VAL A 59 5.77 -4.72 -15.99
CA VAL A 59 4.42 -5.31 -15.96
C VAL A 59 4.10 -5.91 -14.59
N PRO A 60 5.00 -6.71 -13.97
CA PRO A 60 4.86 -7.08 -12.56
C PRO A 60 4.75 -5.88 -11.62
N ALA A 61 5.50 -4.79 -11.86
CA ALA A 61 5.42 -3.58 -11.02
C ALA A 61 3.99 -3.05 -10.90
N HIS A 62 3.29 -2.93 -12.04
CA HIS A 62 1.92 -2.47 -12.12
C HIS A 62 0.95 -3.41 -11.36
N ALA A 63 1.08 -4.72 -11.56
CA ALA A 63 0.22 -5.69 -10.88
C ALA A 63 0.37 -5.61 -9.34
N HIS A 64 1.60 -5.43 -8.84
CA HIS A 64 1.86 -5.35 -7.41
C HIS A 64 1.37 -4.04 -6.78
N ILE A 65 1.51 -2.89 -7.44
CA ILE A 65 0.95 -1.63 -6.91
C ILE A 65 -0.58 -1.63 -6.92
N ALA A 66 -1.21 -2.32 -7.89
CA ALA A 66 -2.66 -2.52 -7.89
C ALA A 66 -3.09 -3.35 -6.66
N ILE A 67 -2.50 -4.54 -6.49
CA ILE A 67 -2.91 -5.48 -5.45
C ILE A 67 -2.47 -4.99 -4.07
N LEU A 68 -1.17 -4.75 -3.88
CA LEU A 68 -0.60 -4.38 -2.58
C LEU A 68 -0.87 -2.92 -2.23
N GLY A 69 -0.76 -2.02 -3.20
CA GLY A 69 -0.90 -0.58 -2.98
C GLY A 69 -2.34 -0.11 -2.86
N ALA A 70 -3.27 -0.64 -3.67
CA ALA A 70 -4.68 -0.25 -3.59
C ALA A 70 -5.52 -1.27 -2.80
N PHE A 71 -5.70 -2.47 -3.33
CA PHE A 71 -6.69 -3.42 -2.79
C PHE A 71 -6.37 -3.90 -1.38
N THR A 72 -5.11 -4.23 -1.09
CA THR A 72 -4.68 -4.67 0.25
C THR A 72 -4.85 -3.55 1.28
N LEU A 73 -4.49 -2.30 0.94
CA LEU A 73 -4.68 -1.17 1.86
C LEU A 73 -6.16 -0.89 2.14
N TYR A 74 -7.03 -1.03 1.14
CA TYR A 74 -8.48 -0.94 1.35
C TYR A 74 -9.01 -2.07 2.22
N ALA A 75 -8.55 -3.30 2.01
CA ALA A 75 -8.92 -4.44 2.85
C ALA A 75 -8.47 -4.24 4.31
N ILE A 76 -7.24 -3.79 4.52
CA ILE A 76 -6.70 -3.48 5.86
C ILE A 76 -7.52 -2.37 6.54
N SER A 77 -7.84 -1.30 5.80
CA SER A 77 -8.70 -0.22 6.28
C SER A 77 -10.05 -0.75 6.75
N ALA A 78 -10.71 -1.57 5.91
CA ALA A 78 -11.99 -2.18 6.23
C ALA A 78 -11.89 -3.08 7.48
N VAL A 79 -10.84 -3.90 7.60
CA VAL A 79 -10.66 -4.78 8.76
C VAL A 79 -10.46 -3.97 10.05
N TYR A 80 -9.63 -2.93 10.04
CA TYR A 80 -9.45 -2.07 11.21
C TYR A 80 -10.74 -1.34 11.62
N TYR A 81 -11.63 -1.06 10.67
CA TYR A 81 -12.93 -0.45 10.93
C TYR A 81 -13.96 -1.48 11.45
N ILE A 82 -14.02 -2.67 10.87
CA ILE A 82 -15.05 -3.69 11.14
C ILE A 82 -14.75 -4.46 12.43
N ILE A 83 -13.49 -4.85 12.67
CA ILE A 83 -13.12 -5.72 13.80
C ILE A 83 -13.63 -5.19 15.14
N PRO A 84 -13.43 -3.91 15.52
CA PRO A 84 -13.89 -3.43 16.81
C PRO A 84 -15.41 -3.47 16.98
N ARG A 85 -16.16 -3.19 15.90
CA ARG A 85 -17.62 -3.17 15.88
C ARG A 85 -18.22 -4.56 15.97
N VAL A 86 -17.65 -5.53 15.25
CA VAL A 86 -18.16 -6.91 15.24
C VAL A 86 -17.79 -7.65 16.52
N THR A 87 -16.58 -7.42 17.03
CA THR A 87 -16.07 -8.16 18.19
C THR A 87 -16.40 -7.49 19.52
N GLY A 88 -16.89 -6.25 19.49
CA GLY A 88 -17.06 -5.43 20.68
C GLY A 88 -15.75 -5.27 21.43
N ARG A 89 -14.60 -5.25 20.73
CA ARG A 89 -13.27 -5.14 21.35
C ARG A 89 -12.39 -4.09 20.67
N GLN A 90 -11.76 -3.23 21.47
CA GLN A 90 -10.79 -2.26 20.94
C GLN A 90 -9.53 -2.96 20.40
N ILE A 91 -8.93 -2.38 19.35
CA ILE A 91 -7.65 -2.85 18.80
C ILE A 91 -6.59 -2.93 19.90
N TRP A 92 -5.93 -4.08 20.01
CA TRP A 92 -5.05 -4.40 21.13
C TRP A 92 -3.90 -3.42 21.34
N SER A 93 -3.21 -3.01 20.26
CA SER A 93 -2.13 -2.01 20.35
C SER A 93 -2.15 -1.01 19.21
N ARG A 94 -2.34 0.27 19.56
CA ARG A 94 -2.21 1.40 18.63
C ARG A 94 -0.78 1.56 18.13
N ARG A 95 0.23 1.26 18.95
CA ARG A 95 1.65 1.35 18.56
C ARG A 95 1.98 0.33 17.46
N LEU A 96 1.46 -0.90 17.56
CA LEU A 96 1.63 -1.91 16.51
C LEU A 96 0.90 -1.52 15.21
N ALA A 97 -0.30 -0.93 15.32
CA ALA A 97 -1.02 -0.41 14.15
C ALA A 97 -0.23 0.71 13.44
N SER A 98 0.42 1.60 14.20
CA SER A 98 1.31 2.63 13.65
C SER A 98 2.54 2.03 12.95
N TRP A 99 3.20 1.04 13.57
CA TRP A 99 4.32 0.34 12.93
C TRP A 99 3.92 -0.37 11.64
N HIS A 100 2.78 -1.06 11.66
CA HIS A 100 2.22 -1.69 10.47
C HIS A 100 1.96 -0.66 9.36
N PHE A 101 1.36 0.49 9.70
CA PHE A 101 1.14 1.57 8.75
C PHE A 101 2.44 2.06 8.12
N TRP A 102 3.47 2.37 8.92
CA TRP A 102 4.74 2.88 8.39
C TRP A 102 5.50 1.85 7.55
N LEU A 103 5.46 0.57 7.94
CA LEU A 103 6.06 -0.51 7.16
C LEU A 103 5.44 -0.64 5.77
N LEU A 104 4.11 -0.52 5.66
CA LEU A 104 3.44 -0.53 4.37
C LEU A 104 3.64 0.78 3.59
N ALA A 105 3.54 1.92 4.27
CA ALA A 105 3.67 3.25 3.67
C ALA A 105 5.06 3.48 3.06
N VAL A 106 6.11 2.86 3.59
CA VAL A 106 7.48 2.92 3.03
C VAL A 106 7.77 1.71 2.15
N GLY A 107 7.35 0.51 2.56
CA GLY A 107 7.65 -0.74 1.87
C GLY A 107 7.02 -0.83 0.48
N ILE A 108 5.74 -0.47 0.34
CA ILE A 108 5.02 -0.51 -0.94
C ILE A 108 5.65 0.42 -1.99
N PRO A 109 5.88 1.73 -1.73
CA PRO A 109 6.47 2.59 -2.74
C PRO A 109 7.91 2.21 -3.05
N ALA A 110 8.72 1.79 -2.06
CA ALA A 110 10.08 1.29 -2.31
C ALA A 110 10.08 0.04 -3.20
N PHE A 111 9.15 -0.88 -2.93
CA PHE A 111 9.00 -2.10 -3.73
C PHE A 111 8.60 -1.79 -5.17
N TRP A 112 7.65 -0.86 -5.35
CA TRP A 112 7.21 -0.41 -6.67
C TRP A 112 8.30 0.33 -7.44
N THR A 113 9.04 1.25 -6.82
CA THR A 113 10.12 2.00 -7.50
C THR A 113 11.24 1.07 -7.96
N ILE A 114 11.66 0.10 -7.14
CA ILE A 114 12.69 -0.86 -7.52
C ILE A 114 12.24 -1.71 -8.71
N PHE A 115 11.00 -2.21 -8.69
CA PHE A 115 10.42 -2.97 -9.79
C PHE A 115 10.37 -2.14 -11.09
N THR A 116 9.94 -0.88 -10.98
CA THR A 116 9.81 0.05 -12.11
C THR A 116 11.18 0.38 -12.71
N MET A 117 12.18 0.66 -11.87
CA MET A 117 13.57 0.88 -12.29
C MET A 117 14.17 -0.35 -12.97
N SER A 118 13.97 -1.53 -12.39
CA SER A 118 14.41 -2.80 -12.98
C SER A 118 13.77 -3.06 -14.35
N GLY A 119 12.49 -2.70 -14.50
CA GLY A 119 11.78 -2.74 -15.79
C GLY A 119 12.39 -1.82 -16.84
N ILE A 120 12.73 -0.58 -16.47
CA ILE A 120 13.37 0.38 -17.39
C ILE A 120 14.76 -0.10 -17.81
N VAL A 121 15.58 -0.56 -16.87
CA VAL A 121 16.94 -1.07 -17.15
C VAL A 121 16.88 -2.29 -18.07
N MET A 122 15.96 -3.21 -17.82
CA MET A 122 15.72 -4.37 -18.70
C MET A 122 15.25 -3.94 -20.09
N GLY A 123 14.28 -3.02 -20.17
CA GLY A 123 13.76 -2.50 -21.43
C GLY A 123 14.84 -1.81 -22.28
N TYR A 124 15.72 -1.04 -21.65
CA TYR A 124 16.87 -0.44 -22.32
C TYR A 124 17.86 -1.49 -22.83
N GLY A 125 18.20 -2.47 -21.99
CA GLY A 125 19.11 -3.56 -22.35
C GLY A 125 18.64 -4.41 -23.52
N VAL A 126 17.36 -4.77 -23.54
CA VAL A 126 16.82 -5.63 -24.59
C VAL A 126 16.57 -4.85 -25.88
N ASN A 127 15.91 -3.68 -25.79
CA ASN A 127 15.46 -2.97 -26.99
C ASN A 127 16.56 -2.10 -27.63
N GLN A 128 17.50 -1.56 -26.86
CA GLN A 128 18.53 -0.65 -27.38
C GLN A 128 19.90 -1.32 -27.54
N LEU A 129 20.30 -2.18 -26.60
CA LEU A 129 21.59 -2.87 -26.65
C LEU A 129 21.49 -4.23 -27.38
N GLY A 130 20.29 -4.69 -27.72
CA GLY A 130 20.06 -5.97 -28.41
C GLY A 130 20.41 -7.19 -27.55
N SER A 131 20.58 -7.02 -26.23
CA SER A 131 20.89 -8.14 -25.35
C SER A 131 19.67 -9.03 -25.15
N THR A 132 19.90 -10.31 -24.91
CA THR A 132 18.84 -11.23 -24.56
C THR A 132 18.32 -10.98 -23.13
N ILE A 133 17.09 -11.38 -22.86
CA ILE A 133 16.50 -11.31 -21.51
C ILE A 133 17.37 -12.08 -20.49
N TYR A 134 17.99 -13.17 -20.93
CA TYR A 134 18.85 -13.99 -20.09
C TYR A 134 20.12 -13.23 -19.65
N GLU A 135 20.77 -12.51 -20.57
CA GLU A 135 21.97 -11.72 -20.26
C GLU A 135 21.68 -10.59 -19.26
N MET A 136 20.48 -10.03 -19.30
CA MET A 136 20.04 -8.99 -18.35
C MET A 136 19.82 -9.51 -16.92
N THR A 137 19.81 -10.84 -16.71
CA THR A 137 19.67 -11.44 -15.38
C THR A 137 20.83 -11.10 -14.45
N GLY A 138 22.06 -11.05 -14.98
CA GLY A 138 23.27 -10.72 -14.22
C GLY A 138 23.26 -9.28 -13.69
N PRO A 139 23.16 -8.27 -14.56
CA PRO A 139 23.13 -6.86 -14.16
C PRO A 139 21.99 -6.50 -13.21
N LEU A 140 20.82 -7.14 -13.35
CA LEU A 140 19.65 -6.85 -12.51
C LEU A 140 19.66 -7.55 -11.14
N LYS A 141 20.65 -8.40 -10.86
CA LYS A 141 20.70 -9.18 -9.61
C LYS A 141 20.64 -8.30 -8.37
N ALA A 142 21.32 -7.16 -8.36
CA ALA A 142 21.32 -6.23 -7.24
C ALA A 142 19.94 -5.59 -7.02
N LEU A 143 19.28 -5.13 -8.09
CA LEU A 143 17.92 -4.58 -8.01
C LEU A 143 16.90 -5.63 -7.55
N ARG A 144 17.04 -6.88 -8.02
CA ARG A 144 16.20 -7.99 -7.58
C ARG A 144 16.40 -8.35 -6.10
N ALA A 145 17.63 -8.26 -5.60
CA ALA A 145 17.89 -8.43 -4.17
C ALA A 145 17.27 -7.30 -3.34
N ALA A 146 17.45 -6.04 -3.76
CA ALA A 146 16.82 -4.89 -3.12
C ALA A 146 15.29 -5.02 -3.09
N ARG A 147 14.70 -5.52 -4.18
CA ARG A 147 13.27 -5.83 -4.29
C ARG A 147 12.81 -6.85 -3.25
N THR A 148 13.57 -7.92 -3.04
CA THR A 148 13.23 -8.93 -2.01
C THR A 148 13.28 -8.34 -0.61
N ILE A 149 14.22 -7.43 -0.34
CA ILE A 149 14.32 -6.74 0.96
C ILE A 149 13.10 -5.82 1.16
N ALA A 150 12.74 -5.02 0.15
CA ALA A 150 11.54 -4.18 0.18
C ALA A 150 10.25 -4.99 0.38
N GLY A 151 10.12 -6.14 -0.30
CA GLY A 151 9.02 -7.08 -0.10
C GLY A 151 9.01 -7.68 1.31
N GLY A 152 10.19 -7.92 1.90
CA GLY A 152 10.34 -8.36 3.28
C GLY A 152 9.71 -7.40 4.30
N PHE A 153 9.86 -6.08 4.09
CA PHE A 153 9.19 -5.08 4.95
C PHE A 153 7.67 -5.15 4.86
N ILE A 154 7.11 -5.37 3.67
CA ILE A 154 5.67 -5.52 3.45
C ILE A 154 5.17 -6.78 4.19
N VAL A 155 5.86 -7.91 4.01
CA VAL A 155 5.52 -9.17 4.67
C VAL A 155 5.59 -9.03 6.19
N LEU A 156 6.63 -8.38 6.72
CA LEU A 156 6.76 -8.10 8.15
C LEU A 156 5.59 -7.24 8.66
N GLY A 157 5.17 -6.23 7.88
CA GLY A 157 3.99 -5.42 8.18
C GLY A 157 2.72 -6.27 8.30
N MET A 158 2.52 -7.21 7.37
CA MET A 158 1.38 -8.14 7.40
C MET A 158 1.41 -9.11 8.59
N TRP A 159 2.59 -9.54 9.03
CA TRP A 159 2.73 -10.34 10.25
C TRP A 159 2.36 -9.55 11.50
N ILE A 160 2.79 -8.27 11.60
CA ILE A 160 2.42 -7.38 12.70
C ILE A 160 0.90 -7.15 12.71
N PHE A 161 0.30 -6.96 11.53
CA PHE A 161 -1.15 -6.85 11.37
C PHE A 161 -1.87 -8.09 11.90
N ALA A 162 -1.50 -9.27 11.42
CA ALA A 162 -2.11 -10.54 11.83
C ALA A 162 -1.98 -10.76 13.34
N TYR A 163 -0.82 -10.48 13.91
CA TYR A 163 -0.60 -10.56 15.36
C TYR A 163 -1.48 -9.59 16.15
N ASN A 164 -1.60 -8.34 15.69
CA ASN A 164 -2.42 -7.33 16.37
C ASN A 164 -3.91 -7.69 16.36
N ILE A 165 -4.43 -8.20 15.23
CA ILE A 165 -5.81 -8.68 15.13
C ILE A 165 -6.03 -9.93 15.99
N PHE A 166 -5.12 -10.90 15.95
CA PHE A 166 -5.22 -12.11 16.77
C PHE A 166 -5.25 -11.79 18.28
N MET A 167 -4.41 -10.86 18.73
CA MET A 167 -4.41 -10.39 20.12
C MET A 167 -5.67 -9.61 20.47
N THR A 168 -6.23 -8.85 19.52
CA THR A 168 -7.52 -8.16 19.69
C THR A 168 -8.65 -9.16 19.93
N LEU A 169 -8.67 -10.27 19.20
CA LEU A 169 -9.69 -11.32 19.37
C LEU A 169 -9.57 -12.05 20.71
N ARG A 170 -8.36 -12.27 21.23
CA ARG A 170 -8.13 -13.01 22.48
C ARG A 170 -8.18 -12.16 23.75
N LYS A 171 -7.61 -10.95 23.72
CA LYS A 171 -7.36 -10.11 24.90
C LYS A 171 -7.83 -8.67 24.72
N GLY A 172 -8.64 -8.39 23.70
CA GLY A 172 -9.14 -7.05 23.45
C GLY A 172 -10.04 -6.56 24.60
N LYS A 173 -9.80 -5.32 25.04
CA LYS A 173 -10.64 -4.65 26.04
C LYS A 173 -12.04 -4.42 25.46
N PRO A 174 -13.11 -4.45 26.27
CA PRO A 174 -14.47 -4.19 25.80
C PRO A 174 -14.54 -2.83 25.10
N PHE A 175 -15.15 -2.83 23.91
CA PHE A 175 -15.44 -1.66 23.11
C PHE A 175 -16.77 -1.10 23.57
N ILE A 176 -16.75 0.13 24.10
CA ILE A 176 -17.95 0.87 24.45
C ILE A 176 -18.32 1.69 23.22
N ASP A 177 -19.46 1.37 22.59
CA ASP A 177 -20.02 2.17 21.51
C ASP A 177 -20.35 3.57 22.04
N GLY A 178 -19.50 4.54 21.69
CA GLY A 178 -19.52 5.89 22.26
C GLY A 178 -18.11 6.45 22.49
N GLU A 179 -17.10 5.63 22.77
CA GLU A 179 -15.69 6.03 22.63
C GLU A 179 -15.30 5.90 21.16
N SER A 180 -15.88 6.74 20.31
CA SER A 180 -15.87 6.57 18.86
C SER A 180 -14.52 6.90 18.23
N GLU A 181 -13.45 6.18 18.54
CA GLU A 181 -12.12 6.59 18.07
C GLU A 181 -11.89 8.08 18.40
N GLU A 182 -12.50 8.53 19.52
CA GLU A 182 -12.63 9.94 19.83
C GLU A 182 -11.24 10.47 20.09
N VAL A 183 -10.86 11.37 19.19
CA VAL A 183 -9.93 12.45 19.46
C VAL A 183 -10.14 12.82 20.93
N PRO A 184 -9.13 12.72 21.81
CA PRO A 184 -9.28 13.25 23.15
C PRO A 184 -9.79 14.67 22.95
N GLU A 185 -10.99 14.94 23.46
CA GLU A 185 -11.67 16.21 23.35
C GLU A 185 -10.62 17.26 23.67
N ALA A 186 -10.16 17.97 22.63
CA ALA A 186 -9.26 19.08 22.83
C ALA A 186 -10.12 20.06 23.61
N GLU A 187 -9.74 20.21 24.87
CA GLU A 187 -10.32 21.11 25.86
C GLU A 187 -10.92 22.33 25.17
N SER A 188 -12.22 22.52 25.38
CA SER A 188 -12.90 23.78 25.13
C SER A 188 -12.11 24.90 25.79
N GLY A 189 -11.49 25.75 24.98
CA GLY A 189 -10.81 26.99 25.38
C GLY A 189 -10.84 27.97 24.23
#